data_AF-A0AAD4C7V7-F1
#
_entry.id   AF-A0AAD4C7V7-F1
#
_cell.length_a   1.000
_cell.length_b   1.000
_cell.length_c   1.000
_cell.angle_alpha   90.00
_cell.angle_beta   90.00
_cell.angle_gamma   90.00
#
_symmetry.space_group_name_H-M   'P 1'
#
loop_
_entity.id
_entity.type
_entity.pdbx_description
1 polymer ?
#
loop_
_entity_poly.entity_id
_entity_poly.type
_entity_poly.pdbx_seq_one_letter_code
_entity_poly.pdbx_strand_id
1 'polypeptide(L)'
;MISPGGYDTQALDHAGDHGDISKPTFRSRAKEFIEFHDQVETGVRLLDSLESFLSTFQRDLSAVSGQISDLQERSTNIDNRLKSRRKIEKPLSSLISDLTIPPTLATTLLDTEVGEAWIPAVTDFERRLNALRARSRVKAARELVDVVEALRIVTATKLRAFFLALLNTIKNSVTTNMQVLQSSGFLKYRSLFGFLKRQAEPVAKEIQDSYISAARTYYETAFRRYIRSLGSLRSRVTEKFESIATVSAEDDGIRVDFERLTYAKLEGPAVILAYQADDKTYKEPLEAILRSLFLVLTDNATAEYSFVASFFFAGPLGPSPFAEEQEIVTPEPHDLRTPVPNPGVGEPQGLDRLAIMDKAERTELSALWKKIFDPALEYTKTFLNSVIESLPPAAPLLTMVRLTEAVTTEVQKRQCSPLETFFFTMRLQLWPVFQKVVSEHCDSLKKLSERPSGYFSKAPVTTDALVMNICKCYISLFQSLVLLTEQSEETMIFSNLFRLQQELNKLVLRHTEQITDPVAKATKQSSIYEVLLQGLIKGTHLTAHPKAQDELNFWTEKEERARRIIIAAGKRRQHAS
;
A
#
# COMPACT_ATOMS: atom_id res chain seq x y z
N MET A 1 12.92 -68.17 70.97
CA MET A 1 12.78 -69.41 71.77
C MET A 1 11.76 -70.27 71.02
N ILE A 2 12.11 -71.35 70.31
CA ILE A 2 12.77 -72.58 70.77
C ILE A 2 12.17 -73.02 72.11
N SER A 3 11.20 -73.94 72.01
CA SER A 3 10.82 -74.91 73.04
C SER A 3 11.87 -76.05 73.08
N PRO A 4 11.86 -77.04 74.01
CA PRO A 4 10.94 -77.31 75.14
C PRO A 4 11.64 -77.86 76.43
N GLY A 5 10.84 -78.28 77.43
CA GLY A 5 11.20 -79.24 78.51
C GLY A 5 11.07 -78.64 79.92
N GLY A 6 10.29 -79.14 80.89
CA GLY A 6 9.65 -80.43 81.09
C GLY A 6 10.41 -81.23 82.16
N TYR A 7 10.01 -81.14 83.44
CA TYR A 7 10.27 -82.14 84.49
C TYR A 7 9.23 -82.04 85.62
N ASP A 8 8.48 -83.13 85.80
CA ASP A 8 7.74 -83.52 87.00
C ASP A 8 8.70 -83.91 88.13
N THR A 9 8.32 -83.75 89.41
CA THR A 9 8.09 -84.88 90.34
C THR A 9 7.65 -84.46 91.76
N GLN A 10 6.52 -85.07 92.18
CA GLN A 10 6.25 -85.78 93.45
C GLN A 10 6.25 -85.07 94.82
N ALA A 11 5.03 -84.91 95.31
CA ALA A 11 4.46 -85.37 96.59
C ALA A 11 5.39 -85.84 97.73
N LEU A 12 5.07 -85.40 98.95
CA LEU A 12 5.07 -86.24 100.17
C LEU A 12 4.19 -85.62 101.26
N ASP A 13 3.15 -86.37 101.61
CA ASP A 13 2.30 -86.26 102.80
C ASP A 13 3.07 -86.82 104.02
N HIS A 14 3.02 -86.17 105.18
CA HIS A 14 2.69 -86.81 106.46
C HIS A 14 2.84 -85.87 107.68
N ALA A 15 1.77 -85.85 108.47
CA ALA A 15 1.73 -85.44 109.86
C ALA A 15 2.60 -86.34 110.76
N GLY A 16 3.15 -85.78 111.85
CA GLY A 16 3.87 -86.56 112.86
C GLY A 16 4.70 -85.73 113.85
N ASP A 17 3.96 -85.15 114.79
CA ASP A 17 4.28 -84.76 116.17
C ASP A 17 5.65 -85.11 116.84
N HIS A 18 6.03 -84.21 117.76
CA HIS A 18 6.97 -84.30 118.88
C HIS A 18 8.49 -84.47 118.69
N GLY A 19 9.26 -83.55 119.32
CA GLY A 19 10.59 -83.88 119.87
C GLY A 19 11.67 -82.81 119.73
N ASP A 20 11.88 -82.05 120.80
CA ASP A 20 12.90 -81.02 121.04
C ASP A 20 14.36 -81.55 121.00
N ILE A 21 15.33 -80.70 120.60
CA ILE A 21 16.61 -80.37 121.29
C ILE A 21 17.79 -79.97 120.36
N SER A 22 18.38 -78.81 120.71
CA SER A 22 19.76 -78.29 120.47
C SER A 22 20.01 -77.22 119.39
N LYS A 23 19.65 -75.98 119.73
CA LYS A 23 20.17 -74.72 119.15
C LYS A 23 21.47 -74.34 119.88
N PRO A 24 22.69 -74.38 119.28
CA PRO A 24 23.50 -73.16 119.30
C PRO A 24 24.51 -72.89 118.15
N THR A 25 24.68 -73.69 117.09
CA THR A 25 25.79 -73.52 116.12
C THR A 25 25.54 -72.65 114.88
N PHE A 26 24.28 -72.35 114.53
CA PHE A 26 23.96 -71.57 113.30
C PHE A 26 24.25 -70.06 113.41
N ARG A 27 24.44 -69.54 114.62
CA ARG A 27 24.46 -68.09 114.88
C ARG A 27 25.80 -67.40 114.59
N SER A 28 26.90 -68.15 114.48
CA SER A 28 28.26 -67.58 114.33
C SER A 28 28.60 -67.21 112.88
N ARG A 29 28.33 -68.11 111.92
CA ARG A 29 28.65 -67.90 110.49
C ARG A 29 27.71 -66.95 109.74
N ALA A 30 26.59 -66.56 110.35
CA ALA A 30 25.64 -65.64 109.74
C ALA A 30 26.26 -64.27 109.41
N LYS A 31 27.23 -63.79 110.21
CA LYS A 31 27.82 -62.45 110.02
C LYS A 31 28.62 -62.31 108.72
N GLU A 32 29.46 -63.28 108.38
CA GLU A 32 30.29 -63.23 107.16
C GLU A 32 29.43 -63.34 105.88
N PHE A 33 28.37 -64.16 105.91
CA PHE A 33 27.43 -64.24 104.80
C PHE A 33 26.61 -62.95 104.65
N ILE A 34 26.28 -62.27 105.76
CA ILE A 34 25.60 -60.96 105.72
C ILE A 34 26.54 -59.89 105.13
N GLU A 35 27.83 -59.88 105.49
CA GLU A 35 28.78 -58.89 104.97
C GLU A 35 29.10 -59.10 103.48
N PHE A 36 29.26 -60.34 103.02
CA PHE A 36 29.42 -60.64 101.60
C PHE A 36 28.14 -60.31 100.82
N HIS A 37 26.97 -60.58 101.40
CA HIS A 37 25.69 -60.17 100.82
C HIS A 37 25.62 -58.65 100.69
N ASP A 38 26.05 -57.88 101.69
CA ASP A 38 26.06 -56.41 101.65
C ASP A 38 27.03 -55.85 100.59
N GLN A 39 28.19 -56.49 100.38
CA GLN A 39 29.12 -56.10 99.31
C GLN A 39 28.61 -56.45 97.91
N VAL A 40 28.03 -57.64 97.72
CA VAL A 40 27.40 -58.02 96.45
C VAL A 40 26.19 -57.14 96.18
N GLU A 41 25.39 -56.82 97.20
CA GLU A 41 24.27 -55.91 97.12
C GLU A 41 24.73 -54.49 96.74
N THR A 42 25.88 -54.04 97.26
CA THR A 42 26.48 -52.76 96.87
C THR A 42 27.00 -52.77 95.43
N GLY A 43 27.62 -53.87 94.99
CA GLY A 43 28.05 -54.06 93.59
C GLY A 43 26.89 -54.11 92.61
N VAL A 44 25.80 -54.78 92.99
CA VAL A 44 24.52 -54.81 92.24
C VAL A 44 23.91 -53.42 92.20
N ARG A 45 23.88 -52.67 93.31
CA ARG A 45 23.39 -51.27 93.33
C ARG A 45 24.21 -50.35 92.42
N LEU A 46 25.52 -50.56 92.29
CA LEU A 46 26.35 -49.76 91.38
C LEU A 46 26.09 -50.13 89.91
N LEU A 47 25.91 -51.42 89.63
CA LEU A 47 25.49 -51.90 88.30
C LEU A 47 24.10 -51.36 87.94
N ASP A 48 23.14 -51.37 88.87
CA ASP A 48 21.82 -50.77 88.70
C ASP A 48 21.94 -49.26 88.42
N SER A 49 22.87 -48.57 89.07
CA SER A 49 23.14 -47.15 88.82
C SER A 49 23.73 -46.92 87.42
N LEU A 50 24.62 -47.79 86.95
CA LEU A 50 25.27 -47.66 85.64
C LEU A 50 24.31 -48.05 84.51
N GLU A 51 23.47 -49.07 84.73
CA GLU A 51 22.35 -49.43 83.86
C GLU A 51 21.34 -48.29 83.78
N SER A 52 20.97 -47.69 84.91
CA SER A 52 20.10 -46.51 84.96
C SER A 52 20.69 -45.33 84.19
N PHE A 53 21.99 -45.04 84.36
CA PHE A 53 22.66 -43.95 83.65
C PHE A 53 22.74 -44.20 82.14
N LEU A 54 23.14 -45.39 81.71
CA LEU A 54 23.22 -45.75 80.29
C LEU A 54 21.84 -45.79 79.64
N SER A 55 20.82 -46.29 80.34
CA SER A 55 19.43 -46.27 79.88
C SER A 55 18.93 -44.83 79.72
N THR A 56 19.25 -43.95 80.67
CA THR A 56 18.93 -42.52 80.59
C THR A 56 19.67 -41.84 79.42
N PHE A 57 20.97 -42.09 79.26
CA PHE A 57 21.78 -41.52 78.18
C PHE A 57 21.32 -42.02 76.79
N GLN A 58 21.01 -43.31 76.65
CA GLN A 58 20.46 -43.87 75.41
C GLN A 58 19.09 -43.26 75.09
N ARG A 59 18.25 -43.06 76.10
CA ARG A 59 16.94 -42.41 75.93
C ARG A 59 17.10 -40.96 75.49
N ASP A 60 18.04 -40.22 76.08
CA ASP A 60 18.29 -38.82 75.74
C ASP A 60 18.91 -38.67 74.34
N LEU A 61 19.84 -39.56 73.94
CA LEU A 61 20.44 -39.53 72.61
C LEU A 61 19.44 -39.94 71.52
N SER A 62 18.55 -40.89 71.82
CA SER A 62 17.41 -41.24 70.96
C SER A 62 16.41 -40.09 70.85
N ALA A 63 16.15 -39.37 71.95
CA ALA A 63 15.29 -38.19 71.94
C ALA A 63 15.90 -37.03 71.12
N VAL A 64 17.19 -36.74 71.30
CA VAL A 64 17.89 -35.68 70.54
C VAL A 64 18.01 -36.06 69.05
N SER A 65 18.33 -37.31 68.73
CA SER A 65 18.38 -37.78 67.33
C SER A 65 16.99 -37.74 66.69
N GLY A 66 15.94 -38.07 67.45
CA GLY A 66 14.55 -37.88 67.03
C GLY A 66 14.23 -36.41 66.74
N GLN A 67 14.60 -35.49 67.65
CA GLN A 67 14.41 -34.05 67.44
C GLN A 67 15.19 -33.49 66.25
N ILE A 68 16.42 -33.95 66.02
CA ILE A 68 17.23 -33.55 64.86
C ILE A 68 16.63 -34.08 63.57
N SER A 69 16.16 -35.33 63.56
CA SER A 69 15.43 -35.91 62.42
C SER A 69 14.16 -35.13 62.13
N ASP A 70 13.36 -34.83 63.16
CA ASP A 70 12.15 -34.01 63.05
C ASP A 70 12.47 -32.61 62.51
N LEU A 71 13.58 -31.99 62.94
CA LEU A 71 14.00 -30.68 62.47
C LEU A 71 14.45 -30.72 61.00
N GLN A 72 15.18 -31.77 60.59
CA GLN A 72 15.58 -31.98 59.20
C GLN A 72 14.37 -32.25 58.30
N GLU A 73 13.41 -33.05 58.76
CA GLU A 73 12.14 -33.27 58.05
C GLU A 73 11.35 -31.96 57.91
N ARG A 74 11.27 -31.15 58.97
CA ARG A 74 10.65 -29.81 58.90
C ARG A 74 11.39 -28.88 57.93
N SER A 75 12.72 -28.87 57.95
CA SER A 75 13.52 -28.04 57.05
C SER A 75 13.31 -28.42 55.58
N THR A 76 13.32 -29.72 55.27
CA THR A 76 13.05 -30.21 53.90
C THR A 76 11.61 -29.95 53.46
N ASN A 77 10.64 -30.06 54.37
CA ASN A 77 9.26 -29.69 54.10
C ASN A 77 9.13 -28.19 53.76
N ILE A 78 9.77 -27.31 54.55
CA ILE A 78 9.77 -25.86 54.31
C ILE A 78 10.44 -25.54 52.96
N ASP A 79 11.58 -26.17 52.65
CA ASP A 79 12.28 -25.97 51.38
C ASP A 79 11.42 -26.40 50.18
N ASN A 80 10.72 -27.54 50.28
CA ASN A 80 9.78 -28.00 49.26
C ASN A 80 8.59 -27.04 49.07
N ARG A 81 8.07 -26.48 50.16
CA ARG A 81 7.00 -25.46 50.12
C ARG A 81 7.50 -24.16 49.47
N LEU A 82 8.72 -23.74 49.76
CA LEU A 82 9.33 -22.55 49.17
C LEU A 82 9.57 -22.72 47.68
N LYS A 83 10.14 -23.86 47.24
CA LYS A 83 10.31 -24.20 45.83
C LYS A 83 8.98 -24.22 45.08
N SER A 84 7.95 -24.81 45.68
CA SER A 84 6.60 -24.85 45.09
C SER A 84 6.00 -23.44 44.94
N ARG A 85 6.16 -22.58 45.95
CA ARG A 85 5.67 -21.19 45.89
C ARG A 85 6.40 -20.35 44.84
N ARG A 86 7.73 -20.43 44.76
CA ARG A 86 8.52 -19.72 43.74
C ARG A 86 8.14 -20.11 42.30
N LYS A 87 7.79 -21.38 42.07
CA LYS A 87 7.31 -21.85 40.76
C LYS A 87 5.98 -21.20 40.36
N ILE A 88 5.11 -20.91 41.33
CA ILE A 88 3.77 -20.33 41.10
C ILE A 88 3.84 -18.79 41.05
N GLU A 89 4.80 -18.18 41.73
CA GLU A 89 4.96 -16.72 41.82
C GLU A 89 5.07 -16.04 40.46
N LYS A 90 5.92 -16.54 39.55
CA LYS A 90 6.11 -15.94 38.21
C LYS A 90 4.81 -15.99 37.37
N PRO A 91 4.16 -17.15 37.16
CA PRO A 91 2.88 -17.21 36.44
C PRO A 91 1.77 -16.36 37.09
N LEU A 92 1.70 -16.32 38.42
CA LEU A 92 0.68 -15.56 39.13
C LEU A 92 0.91 -14.05 38.99
N SER A 93 2.17 -13.60 39.11
CA SER A 93 2.56 -12.21 38.90
C SER A 93 2.24 -11.76 37.47
N SER A 94 2.58 -12.57 36.46
CA SER A 94 2.21 -12.32 35.06
C SER A 94 0.68 -12.27 34.88
N LEU A 95 -0.06 -13.20 35.47
CA LEU A 95 -1.52 -13.21 35.41
C LEU A 95 -2.15 -11.95 36.00
N ILE A 96 -1.66 -11.49 37.15
CA ILE A 96 -2.13 -10.26 37.80
C ILE A 96 -1.79 -9.05 36.93
N SER A 97 -0.56 -8.97 36.42
CA SER A 97 -0.12 -7.88 35.54
C SER A 97 -0.97 -7.79 34.28
N ASP A 98 -1.35 -8.91 33.66
CA ASP A 98 -2.15 -8.95 32.44
C ASP A 98 -3.63 -8.57 32.66
N LEU A 99 -4.21 -8.96 33.82
CA LEU A 99 -5.64 -8.80 34.10
C LEU A 99 -5.98 -7.47 34.76
N THR A 100 -5.03 -6.86 35.47
CA THR A 100 -5.28 -5.63 36.21
C THR A 100 -5.40 -4.44 35.25
N ILE A 101 -6.37 -3.57 35.46
CA ILE A 101 -6.41 -2.25 34.79
C ILE A 101 -5.76 -1.25 35.74
N PRO A 102 -4.60 -0.65 35.37
CA PRO A 102 -3.99 0.39 36.20
C PRO A 102 -4.93 1.59 36.38
N PRO A 103 -5.05 2.18 37.58
CA PRO A 103 -5.86 3.38 37.80
C PRO A 103 -5.46 4.54 36.88
N THR A 104 -4.16 4.69 36.61
CA THR A 104 -3.61 5.70 35.68
C THR A 104 -4.11 5.53 34.25
N LEU A 105 -4.30 4.29 33.81
CA LEU A 105 -4.87 3.99 32.49
C LEU A 105 -6.35 4.38 32.44
N ALA A 106 -7.10 4.04 33.48
CA ALA A 106 -8.52 4.39 33.59
C ALA A 106 -8.71 5.92 33.64
N THR A 107 -7.95 6.65 34.45
CA THR A 107 -8.04 8.13 34.52
C THR A 107 -7.66 8.78 33.19
N THR A 108 -6.68 8.23 32.46
CA THR A 108 -6.32 8.74 31.13
C THR A 108 -7.52 8.61 30.18
N LEU A 109 -8.16 7.44 30.12
CA LEU A 109 -9.28 7.21 29.21
C LEU A 109 -10.58 7.94 29.65
N LEU A 110 -10.80 8.11 30.94
CA LEU A 110 -12.02 8.71 31.48
C LEU A 110 -11.96 10.24 31.56
N ASP A 111 -10.82 10.81 31.98
CA ASP A 111 -10.77 12.22 32.39
C ASP A 111 -10.07 13.13 31.37
N THR A 112 -9.27 12.58 30.45
CA THR A 112 -8.52 13.38 29.46
C THR A 112 -9.22 13.43 28.10
N GLU A 113 -8.84 14.41 27.29
CA GLU A 113 -9.24 14.52 25.88
C GLU A 113 -8.36 13.63 24.99
N VAL A 114 -8.91 13.18 23.85
CA VAL A 114 -8.21 12.31 22.90
C VAL A 114 -7.05 13.07 22.25
N GLY A 115 -5.84 12.55 22.43
CA GLY A 115 -4.60 13.12 21.90
C GLY A 115 -3.49 12.07 21.79
N GLU A 116 -2.23 12.49 21.73
CA GLU A 116 -1.09 11.56 21.54
C GLU A 116 -0.94 10.53 22.66
N ALA A 117 -1.18 10.94 23.91
CA ALA A 117 -1.13 10.04 25.07
C ALA A 117 -2.13 8.88 24.98
N TRP A 118 -3.20 9.02 24.19
CA TRP A 118 -4.19 7.96 24.00
C TRP A 118 -3.66 6.82 23.13
N ILE A 119 -2.67 7.03 22.27
CA ILE A 119 -2.13 6.00 21.39
C ILE A 119 -1.58 4.80 22.20
N PRO A 120 -0.58 5.00 23.10
CA PRO A 120 -0.09 3.91 23.93
C PRO A 120 -1.13 3.42 24.94
N ALA A 121 -1.97 4.32 25.49
CA ALA A 121 -2.99 3.96 26.46
C ALA A 121 -4.04 3.00 25.87
N VAL A 122 -4.60 3.31 24.70
CA VAL A 122 -5.60 2.45 24.04
C VAL A 122 -4.99 1.13 23.60
N THR A 123 -3.71 1.12 23.20
CA THR A 123 -3.01 -0.12 22.84
C THR A 123 -2.82 -1.03 24.05
N ASP A 124 -2.41 -0.49 25.20
CA ASP A 124 -2.32 -1.24 26.46
C ASP A 124 -3.69 -1.72 26.95
N PHE A 125 -4.70 -0.85 26.88
CA PHE A 125 -6.09 -1.19 27.21
C PHE A 125 -6.62 -2.34 26.34
N GLU A 126 -6.40 -2.30 25.02
CA GLU A 126 -6.86 -3.33 24.10
C GLU A 126 -6.22 -4.70 24.41
N ARG A 127 -4.93 -4.70 24.76
CA ARG A 127 -4.23 -5.93 25.17
C ARG A 127 -4.85 -6.53 26.42
N ARG A 128 -5.07 -5.71 27.46
CA ARG A 128 -5.69 -6.15 28.72
C ARG A 128 -7.12 -6.64 28.50
N LEU A 129 -7.90 -5.95 27.68
CA LEU A 129 -9.25 -6.35 27.26
C LEU A 129 -9.24 -7.75 26.60
N ASN A 130 -8.32 -7.98 25.66
CA ASN A 130 -8.18 -9.28 25.00
C ASN A 130 -7.74 -10.38 25.98
N ALA A 131 -6.83 -10.08 26.90
CA ALA A 131 -6.38 -11.02 27.94
C ALA A 131 -7.51 -11.41 28.90
N LEU A 132 -8.32 -10.45 29.32
CA LEU A 132 -9.50 -10.68 30.17
C LEU A 132 -10.54 -11.56 29.47
N ARG A 133 -10.82 -11.30 28.19
CA ARG A 133 -11.74 -12.13 27.39
C ARG A 133 -11.23 -13.55 27.20
N ALA A 134 -9.94 -13.73 26.95
CA ALA A 134 -9.33 -15.05 26.81
C ALA A 134 -9.35 -15.87 28.12
N ARG A 135 -9.37 -15.20 29.27
CA ARG A 135 -9.30 -15.81 30.62
C ARG A 135 -10.62 -15.75 31.39
N SER A 136 -11.76 -15.84 30.69
CA SER A 136 -13.12 -15.76 31.26
C SER A 136 -13.44 -16.78 32.36
N ARG A 137 -12.67 -17.88 32.48
CA ARG A 137 -12.82 -18.88 33.54
C ARG A 137 -12.34 -18.37 34.92
N VAL A 138 -11.48 -17.36 34.96
CA VAL A 138 -10.94 -16.79 36.20
C VAL A 138 -12.00 -15.91 36.88
N LYS A 139 -12.23 -16.10 38.19
CA LYS A 139 -13.22 -15.32 38.95
C LYS A 139 -12.94 -13.81 38.86
N ALA A 140 -11.69 -13.39 39.06
CA ALA A 140 -11.28 -11.99 38.95
C ALA A 140 -11.54 -11.41 37.54
N ALA A 141 -11.36 -12.20 36.48
CA ALA A 141 -11.66 -11.76 35.13
C ALA A 141 -13.18 -11.50 34.97
N ARG A 142 -14.04 -12.39 35.50
CA ARG A 142 -15.51 -12.22 35.47
C ARG A 142 -15.98 -10.99 36.25
N GLU A 143 -15.40 -10.71 37.40
CA GLU A 143 -15.73 -9.53 38.21
C GLU A 143 -15.34 -8.21 37.51
N LEU A 144 -14.35 -8.24 36.62
CA LEU A 144 -13.91 -7.06 35.87
C LEU A 144 -14.64 -6.88 34.53
N VAL A 145 -15.37 -7.88 34.02
CA VAL A 145 -15.99 -7.82 32.68
C VAL A 145 -16.83 -6.57 32.49
N ASP A 146 -17.75 -6.29 33.42
CA ASP A 146 -18.67 -5.16 33.28
C ASP A 146 -17.93 -3.81 33.31
N VAL A 147 -16.90 -3.69 34.16
CA VAL A 147 -16.07 -2.49 34.27
C VAL A 147 -15.28 -2.25 32.98
N VAL A 148 -14.70 -3.31 32.42
CA VAL A 148 -13.88 -3.23 31.20
C VAL A 148 -14.76 -2.94 29.98
N GLU A 149 -15.94 -3.55 29.91
CA GLU A 149 -16.92 -3.26 28.86
C GLU A 149 -17.44 -1.82 28.94
N ALA A 150 -17.71 -1.31 30.15
CA ALA A 150 -18.05 0.10 30.33
C ALA A 150 -16.91 1.03 29.86
N LEU A 151 -15.66 0.72 30.23
CA LEU A 151 -14.49 1.48 29.80
C LEU A 151 -14.28 1.42 28.27
N ARG A 152 -14.56 0.27 27.64
CA ARG A 152 -14.55 0.10 26.18
C ARG A 152 -15.60 1.00 25.52
N ILE A 153 -16.82 1.06 26.05
CA ILE A 153 -17.90 1.90 25.51
C ILE A 153 -17.53 3.38 25.62
N VAL A 154 -17.02 3.82 26.77
CA VAL A 154 -16.60 5.22 26.97
C VAL A 154 -15.44 5.58 26.02
N THR A 155 -14.42 4.71 25.93
CA THR A 155 -13.29 4.88 25.00
C THR A 155 -13.77 5.00 23.57
N ALA A 156 -14.63 4.09 23.11
CA ALA A 156 -15.19 4.13 21.76
C ALA A 156 -16.02 5.40 21.50
N THR A 157 -16.79 5.86 22.48
CA THR A 157 -17.60 7.08 22.37
C THR A 157 -16.73 8.33 22.23
N LYS A 158 -15.65 8.44 23.00
CA LYS A 158 -14.69 9.55 22.89
C LYS A 158 -13.93 9.53 21.57
N LEU A 159 -13.44 8.37 21.14
CA LEU A 159 -12.77 8.21 19.85
C LEU A 159 -13.71 8.54 18.68
N ARG A 160 -14.99 8.16 18.77
CA ARG A 160 -16.01 8.56 17.80
C ARG A 160 -16.12 10.07 17.68
N ALA A 161 -16.29 10.77 18.81
CA ALA A 161 -16.39 12.22 18.82
C ALA A 161 -15.13 12.88 18.23
N PHE A 162 -13.94 12.37 18.59
CA PHE A 162 -12.66 12.84 18.07
C PHE A 162 -12.55 12.72 16.54
N PHE A 163 -12.79 11.52 15.97
CA PHE A 163 -12.70 11.33 14.52
C PHE A 163 -13.77 12.11 13.76
N LEU A 164 -15.01 12.19 14.28
CA LEU A 164 -16.05 13.01 13.66
C LEU A 164 -15.70 14.50 13.68
N ALA A 165 -15.05 15.00 14.74
CA ALA A 165 -14.57 16.38 14.80
C ALA A 165 -13.48 16.65 13.76
N LEU A 166 -12.53 15.72 13.56
CA LEU A 166 -11.54 15.82 12.48
C LEU A 166 -12.22 15.90 11.10
N LEU A 167 -13.26 15.10 10.86
CA LEU A 167 -14.01 15.13 9.59
C LEU A 167 -14.74 16.45 9.33
N ASN A 168 -15.16 17.17 10.36
CA ASN A 168 -15.82 18.48 10.19
C ASN A 168 -14.90 19.50 9.51
N THR A 169 -13.58 19.39 9.70
CA THR A 169 -12.62 20.27 9.01
C THR A 169 -12.62 20.07 7.48
N ILE A 170 -12.87 18.86 7.01
CA ILE A 170 -13.04 18.52 5.58
C ILE A 170 -14.39 19.01 5.09
N LYS A 171 -15.45 18.76 5.86
CA LYS A 171 -16.83 19.10 5.46
C LYS A 171 -17.05 20.61 5.33
N ASN A 172 -16.41 21.40 6.19
CA ASN A 172 -16.66 22.84 6.27
C ASN A 172 -15.85 23.67 5.28
N SER A 173 -14.78 23.12 4.70
CA SER A 173 -13.91 23.87 3.81
C SER A 173 -13.31 23.02 2.70
N VAL A 174 -13.55 23.46 1.45
CA VAL A 174 -12.97 22.87 0.23
C VAL A 174 -11.57 23.44 -0.05
N THR A 175 -11.11 24.44 0.72
CA THR A 175 -9.75 25.02 0.58
C THR A 175 -8.74 24.39 1.52
N THR A 176 -9.19 23.56 2.46
CA THR A 176 -8.29 22.81 3.34
C THR A 176 -7.52 21.79 2.52
N ASN A 177 -6.18 21.75 2.68
CA ASN A 177 -5.38 20.73 2.01
C ASN A 177 -5.68 19.35 2.61
N MET A 178 -6.45 18.54 1.88
CA MET A 178 -6.85 17.19 2.26
C MET A 178 -5.64 16.30 2.61
N GLN A 179 -4.56 16.36 1.84
CA GLN A 179 -3.37 15.52 2.04
C GLN A 179 -2.64 15.85 3.34
N VAL A 180 -2.58 17.14 3.70
CA VAL A 180 -2.01 17.57 4.98
C VAL A 180 -2.86 17.02 6.13
N LEU A 181 -4.19 17.16 6.06
CA LEU A 181 -5.07 16.64 7.11
C LEU A 181 -4.99 15.11 7.22
N GLN A 182 -4.92 14.40 6.11
CA GLN A 182 -4.75 12.94 6.07
C GLN A 182 -3.44 12.51 6.74
N SER A 183 -2.32 13.15 6.39
CA SER A 183 -1.00 12.81 6.89
C SER A 183 -0.78 13.20 8.35
N SER A 184 -1.07 14.46 8.73
CA SER A 184 -0.82 14.96 10.08
C SER A 184 -1.97 14.67 11.06
N GLY A 185 -3.20 14.58 10.55
CA GLY A 185 -4.41 14.41 11.36
C GLY A 185 -4.85 12.96 11.48
N PHE A 186 -5.02 12.22 10.39
CA PHE A 186 -5.59 10.87 10.45
C PHE A 186 -4.54 9.78 10.68
N LEU A 187 -3.49 9.73 9.85
CA LEU A 187 -2.51 8.62 9.89
C LEU A 187 -1.83 8.49 11.26
N LYS A 188 -1.59 9.61 11.95
CA LYS A 188 -1.05 9.65 13.31
C LYS A 188 -1.88 8.85 14.33
N TYR A 189 -3.20 8.87 14.20
CA TYR A 189 -4.14 8.20 15.10
C TYR A 189 -4.69 6.89 14.50
N ARG A 190 -4.04 6.32 13.48
CA ARG A 190 -4.43 5.06 12.83
C ARG A 190 -4.63 3.91 13.83
N SER A 191 -3.76 3.78 14.83
CA SER A 191 -3.88 2.73 15.85
C SER A 191 -5.17 2.83 16.66
N LEU A 192 -5.65 4.05 16.93
CA LEU A 192 -6.92 4.31 17.61
C LEU A 192 -8.11 3.88 16.75
N PHE A 193 -8.04 4.10 15.42
CA PHE A 193 -9.04 3.58 14.50
C PHE A 193 -8.98 2.04 14.42
N GLY A 194 -7.78 1.45 14.45
CA GLY A 194 -7.58 0.01 14.52
C GLY A 194 -8.26 -0.63 15.74
N PHE A 195 -8.17 0.02 16.91
CA PHE A 195 -8.92 -0.37 18.11
C PHE A 195 -10.43 -0.35 17.85
N LEU A 196 -10.97 0.73 17.26
CA LEU A 196 -12.40 0.81 16.94
C LEU A 196 -12.83 -0.32 15.99
N LYS A 197 -12.04 -0.61 14.96
CA LYS A 197 -12.35 -1.68 14.00
C LYS A 197 -12.48 -3.05 14.68
N ARG A 198 -11.64 -3.34 15.67
CA ARG A 198 -11.64 -4.63 16.39
C ARG A 198 -12.61 -4.69 17.56
N GLN A 199 -12.79 -3.59 18.27
CA GLN A 199 -13.52 -3.57 19.55
C GLN A 199 -14.88 -2.88 19.48
N ALA A 200 -15.16 -2.10 18.42
CA ALA A 200 -16.38 -1.33 18.23
C ALA A 200 -16.70 -1.15 16.73
N GLU A 201 -16.82 -2.26 15.99
CA GLU A 201 -17.03 -2.28 14.54
C GLU A 201 -18.13 -1.32 14.04
N PRO A 202 -19.32 -1.19 14.68
CA PRO A 202 -20.34 -0.25 14.23
C PRO A 202 -19.87 1.20 14.23
N VAL A 203 -19.07 1.60 15.22
CA VAL A 203 -18.50 2.95 15.34
C VAL A 203 -17.43 3.18 14.28
N ALA A 204 -16.58 2.18 14.04
CA ALA A 204 -15.56 2.25 12.99
C ALA A 204 -16.19 2.42 11.60
N LYS A 205 -17.25 1.65 11.32
CA LYS A 205 -18.01 1.74 10.07
C LYS A 205 -18.66 3.11 9.89
N GLU A 206 -19.27 3.65 10.94
CA GLU A 206 -19.83 5.01 10.91
C GLU A 206 -18.78 6.07 10.56
N ILE A 207 -17.60 6.01 11.16
CA ILE A 207 -16.50 6.94 10.86
C ILE A 207 -16.04 6.77 9.42
N GLN A 208 -15.90 5.53 8.93
CA GLN A 208 -15.52 5.25 7.55
C GLN A 208 -16.55 5.80 6.55
N ASP A 209 -17.84 5.55 6.76
CA ASP A 209 -18.91 6.06 5.88
C ASP A 209 -18.98 7.60 5.92
N SER A 210 -18.82 8.20 7.10
CA SER A 210 -18.76 9.66 7.27
C SER A 210 -17.55 10.28 6.57
N TYR A 211 -16.39 9.60 6.62
CA TYR A 211 -15.20 9.99 5.86
C TYR A 211 -15.43 9.92 4.36
N ILE A 212 -15.95 8.79 3.86
CA ILE A 212 -16.23 8.59 2.44
C ILE A 212 -17.18 9.68 1.92
N SER A 213 -18.23 9.98 2.68
CA SER A 213 -19.16 11.05 2.33
C SER A 213 -18.48 12.43 2.30
N ALA A 214 -17.66 12.76 3.30
CA ALA A 214 -16.93 14.02 3.36
C ALA A 214 -15.92 14.17 2.20
N ALA A 215 -15.10 13.14 1.97
CA ALA A 215 -14.12 13.11 0.89
C ALA A 215 -14.79 13.19 -0.48
N ARG A 216 -15.90 12.46 -0.70
CA ARG A 216 -16.68 12.54 -1.93
C ARG A 216 -17.13 13.98 -2.20
N THR A 217 -17.77 14.63 -1.23
CA THR A 217 -18.24 16.02 -1.39
C THR A 217 -17.09 17.00 -1.62
N TYR A 218 -15.96 16.82 -0.92
CA TYR A 218 -14.76 17.62 -1.10
C TYR A 218 -14.23 17.53 -2.54
N TYR A 219 -13.94 16.31 -3.01
CA TYR A 219 -13.39 16.11 -4.36
C TYR A 219 -14.40 16.47 -5.45
N GLU A 220 -15.67 16.10 -5.31
CA GLU A 220 -16.70 16.47 -6.27
C GLU A 220 -16.78 18.00 -6.42
N THR A 221 -16.80 18.74 -5.32
CA THR A 221 -16.90 20.20 -5.35
C THR A 221 -15.64 20.82 -5.97
N ALA A 222 -14.46 20.33 -5.60
CA ALA A 222 -13.19 20.81 -6.11
C ALA A 222 -13.07 20.56 -7.63
N PHE A 223 -13.27 19.32 -8.09
CA PHE A 223 -13.18 18.97 -9.51
C PHE A 223 -14.26 19.68 -10.34
N ARG A 224 -15.50 19.78 -9.84
CA ARG A 224 -16.55 20.53 -10.53
C ARG A 224 -16.18 21.99 -10.73
N ARG A 225 -15.59 22.65 -9.72
CA ARG A 225 -15.13 24.05 -9.82
C ARG A 225 -13.95 24.17 -10.79
N TYR A 226 -12.97 23.27 -10.69
CA TYR A 226 -11.78 23.30 -11.53
C TYR A 226 -12.12 23.05 -13.00
N ILE A 227 -12.91 22.03 -13.30
CA ILE A 227 -13.37 21.69 -14.65
C ILE A 227 -14.19 22.84 -15.27
N ARG A 228 -15.00 23.55 -14.48
CA ARG A 228 -15.69 24.77 -14.98
C ARG A 228 -14.70 25.87 -15.39
N SER A 229 -13.63 26.05 -14.63
CA SER A 229 -12.57 27.03 -14.92
C SER A 229 -11.83 26.64 -16.20
N LEU A 230 -11.47 25.36 -16.34
CA LEU A 230 -10.90 24.80 -17.58
C LEU A 230 -11.86 24.89 -18.77
N GLY A 231 -13.17 24.73 -18.56
CA GLY A 231 -14.20 24.91 -19.58
C GLY A 231 -14.32 26.34 -20.08
N SER A 232 -14.11 27.33 -19.20
CA SER A 232 -14.01 28.75 -19.56
C SER A 232 -12.77 29.05 -20.41
N LEU A 233 -11.65 28.37 -20.17
CA LEU A 233 -10.47 28.47 -21.04
C LEU A 233 -10.70 27.78 -22.38
N ARG A 234 -11.32 26.60 -22.37
CA ARG A 234 -11.66 25.84 -23.58
C ARG A 234 -12.50 26.66 -24.56
N SER A 235 -13.48 27.43 -24.08
CA SER A 235 -14.32 28.27 -24.94
C SER A 235 -13.57 29.40 -25.66
N ARG A 236 -12.35 29.72 -25.20
CA ARG A 236 -11.45 30.72 -25.82
C ARG A 236 -10.50 30.11 -26.83
N VAL A 237 -10.41 28.78 -26.90
CA VAL A 237 -9.56 28.10 -27.88
C VAL A 237 -10.21 28.19 -29.25
N THR A 238 -9.49 28.79 -30.19
CA THR A 238 -9.96 29.03 -31.56
C THR A 238 -9.62 27.90 -32.52
N GLU A 239 -8.65 27.06 -32.17
CA GLU A 239 -8.21 25.94 -33.01
C GLU A 239 -9.30 24.87 -33.13
N LYS A 240 -9.83 24.72 -34.35
CA LYS A 240 -10.75 23.64 -34.72
C LYS A 240 -10.08 22.80 -35.80
N PHE A 241 -10.51 21.54 -35.93
CA PHE A 241 -10.10 20.73 -37.06
C PHE A 241 -10.45 21.41 -38.38
N GLU A 242 -9.43 21.67 -39.18
CA GLU A 242 -9.54 22.03 -40.59
C GLU A 242 -8.89 20.95 -41.43
N SER A 243 -9.50 20.65 -42.57
CA SER A 243 -8.93 19.64 -43.46
C SER A 243 -7.72 20.19 -44.19
N ILE A 244 -6.78 19.32 -44.58
CA ILE A 244 -5.50 19.72 -45.18
C ILE A 244 -5.70 20.47 -46.51
N ALA A 245 -6.83 20.25 -47.18
CA ALA A 245 -7.24 20.92 -48.39
C ALA A 245 -7.78 22.35 -48.19
N THR A 246 -8.16 22.73 -46.97
CA THR A 246 -8.84 24.01 -46.67
C THR A 246 -8.02 24.97 -45.82
N VAL A 247 -6.87 24.53 -45.29
CA VAL A 247 -6.00 25.37 -44.45
C VAL A 247 -5.50 26.58 -45.24
N SER A 248 -5.69 27.77 -44.68
CA SER A 248 -5.29 29.04 -45.32
C SER A 248 -3.78 29.26 -45.27
N ALA A 249 -3.24 29.91 -46.31
CA ALA A 249 -1.79 30.16 -46.48
C ALA A 249 -1.18 31.08 -45.42
N GLU A 250 -2.01 31.89 -44.77
CA GLU A 250 -1.63 32.96 -43.84
C GLU A 250 -1.45 32.46 -42.40
N ASP A 251 -1.73 31.18 -42.13
CA ASP A 251 -1.69 30.63 -40.78
C ASP A 251 -0.27 30.27 -40.36
N ASP A 252 0.20 30.88 -39.26
CA ASP A 252 1.48 30.55 -38.60
C ASP A 252 1.51 29.09 -38.09
N GLY A 253 0.33 28.43 -38.04
CA GLY A 253 0.10 27.02 -37.70
C GLY A 253 0.63 25.98 -38.68
N ILE A 254 1.27 26.39 -39.78
CA ILE A 254 1.95 25.48 -40.71
C ILE A 254 3.31 25.01 -40.16
N ARG A 255 3.77 25.54 -39.00
CA ARG A 255 4.99 25.11 -38.33
C ARG A 255 4.71 24.13 -37.18
N VAL A 256 5.63 23.19 -36.99
CA VAL A 256 5.62 22.30 -35.83
C VAL A 256 5.94 23.13 -34.59
N ASP A 257 5.00 23.15 -33.63
CA ASP A 257 5.21 23.74 -32.32
C ASP A 257 5.77 22.68 -31.36
N PHE A 258 7.10 22.66 -31.21
CA PHE A 258 7.79 21.70 -30.35
C PHE A 258 7.44 21.86 -28.86
N GLU A 259 7.10 23.07 -28.41
CA GLU A 259 6.72 23.31 -27.02
C GLU A 259 5.39 22.65 -26.70
N ARG A 260 4.43 22.73 -27.62
CA ARG A 260 3.13 22.05 -27.48
C ARG A 260 3.24 20.53 -27.45
N LEU A 261 4.19 19.93 -28.16
CA LEU A 261 4.40 18.48 -28.11
C LEU A 261 4.88 18.00 -26.73
N THR A 262 5.48 18.87 -25.91
CA THR A 262 5.91 18.50 -24.55
C THR A 262 4.73 18.15 -23.63
N TYR A 263 3.53 18.62 -23.94
CA TYR A 263 2.31 18.29 -23.19
C TYR A 263 1.96 16.79 -23.22
N ALA A 264 2.60 15.99 -24.07
CA ALA A 264 2.49 14.52 -24.11
C ALA A 264 3.16 13.81 -22.91
N LYS A 265 4.12 14.43 -22.23
CA LYS A 265 4.96 13.79 -21.19
C LYS A 265 4.65 14.31 -19.80
N LEU A 266 4.70 13.51 -18.73
CA LEU A 266 4.40 14.02 -17.37
C LEU A 266 5.32 15.16 -16.92
N GLU A 267 6.59 15.10 -17.31
CA GLU A 267 7.54 16.19 -17.14
C GLU A 267 7.28 17.27 -18.19
N GLY A 268 7.11 18.52 -17.78
CA GLY A 268 6.79 19.60 -18.71
C GLY A 268 6.18 20.81 -18.02
N PRO A 269 5.42 21.63 -18.76
CA PRO A 269 4.81 22.84 -18.22
C PRO A 269 3.88 22.54 -17.05
N ALA A 270 3.80 23.51 -16.14
CA ALA A 270 2.99 23.42 -14.93
C ALA A 270 1.49 23.29 -15.24
N VAL A 271 0.77 22.72 -14.28
CA VAL A 271 -0.69 22.62 -14.31
C VAL A 271 -1.30 24.02 -14.28
N ILE A 272 -2.33 24.23 -15.11
CA ILE A 272 -3.12 25.47 -15.11
C ILE A 272 -3.85 25.62 -13.76
N LEU A 273 -3.60 26.72 -13.07
CA LEU A 273 -4.25 27.05 -11.82
C LEU A 273 -5.60 27.72 -12.09
N ALA A 274 -6.60 27.43 -11.24
CA ALA A 274 -7.96 27.89 -11.47
C ALA A 274 -8.09 29.42 -11.61
N TYR A 275 -7.29 30.20 -10.86
CA TYR A 275 -7.32 31.67 -10.95
C TYR A 275 -6.76 32.21 -12.27
N GLN A 276 -5.88 31.46 -12.96
CA GLN A 276 -5.36 31.88 -14.26
C GLN A 276 -6.47 31.90 -15.31
N ALA A 277 -7.51 31.06 -15.14
CA ALA A 277 -8.68 31.09 -15.99
C ALA A 277 -9.52 32.37 -15.84
N ASP A 278 -9.39 33.11 -14.74
CA ASP A 278 -10.13 34.35 -14.51
C ASP A 278 -9.60 35.51 -15.38
N ASP A 279 -8.32 35.48 -15.75
CA ASP A 279 -7.74 36.41 -16.71
C ASP A 279 -8.26 36.10 -18.11
N LYS A 280 -9.01 37.04 -18.71
CA LYS A 280 -9.60 36.89 -20.05
C LYS A 280 -8.55 36.85 -21.17
N THR A 281 -7.36 37.37 -20.92
CA THR A 281 -6.25 37.38 -21.89
C THR A 281 -5.48 36.07 -21.89
N TYR A 282 -5.57 35.30 -20.80
CA TYR A 282 -4.94 34.00 -20.67
C TYR A 282 -5.60 32.97 -21.58
N LYS A 283 -4.77 32.31 -22.40
CA LYS A 283 -5.13 31.30 -23.39
C LYS A 283 -4.12 30.17 -23.32
N GLU A 284 -4.61 28.95 -23.42
CA GLU A 284 -3.81 27.73 -23.45
C GLU A 284 -4.40 26.76 -24.49
N PRO A 285 -3.58 25.93 -25.13
CA PRO A 285 -4.06 24.96 -26.11
C PRO A 285 -4.83 23.80 -25.44
N LEU A 286 -5.59 23.04 -26.22
CA LEU A 286 -6.49 21.99 -25.70
C LEU A 286 -5.74 20.91 -24.91
N GLU A 287 -4.57 20.51 -25.39
CA GLU A 287 -3.72 19.51 -24.76
C GLU A 287 -3.18 19.97 -23.40
N ALA A 288 -2.91 21.26 -23.22
CA ALA A 288 -2.49 21.84 -21.93
C ALA A 288 -3.64 21.82 -20.91
N ILE A 289 -4.86 22.12 -21.37
CA ILE A 289 -6.08 22.06 -20.56
C ILE A 289 -6.35 20.62 -20.11
N LEU A 290 -6.30 19.64 -21.03
CA LEU A 290 -6.55 18.24 -20.70
C LEU A 290 -5.45 17.67 -19.80
N ARG A 291 -4.18 17.99 -20.08
CA ARG A 291 -3.04 17.67 -19.22
C ARG A 291 -3.26 18.14 -17.79
N SER A 292 -3.61 19.41 -17.64
CA SER A 292 -3.82 20.01 -16.33
C SER A 292 -4.92 19.29 -15.55
N LEU A 293 -5.98 18.85 -16.23
CA LEU A 293 -7.02 18.02 -15.61
C LEU A 293 -6.51 16.63 -15.21
N PHE A 294 -5.81 15.94 -16.11
CA PHE A 294 -5.35 14.57 -15.88
C PHE A 294 -4.28 14.47 -14.79
N LEU A 295 -3.35 15.42 -14.72
CA LEU A 295 -2.32 15.47 -13.68
C LEU A 295 -2.95 15.71 -12.30
N VAL A 296 -3.82 16.72 -12.18
CA VAL A 296 -4.55 17.01 -10.93
C VAL A 296 -5.40 15.82 -10.49
N LEU A 297 -6.09 15.17 -11.44
CA LEU A 297 -6.84 13.95 -11.15
C LEU A 297 -5.92 12.86 -10.62
N THR A 298 -4.80 12.61 -11.30
CA THR A 298 -3.84 11.56 -10.95
C THR A 298 -3.29 11.74 -9.55
N ASP A 299 -2.81 12.92 -9.21
CA ASP A 299 -2.21 13.19 -7.91
C ASP A 299 -3.21 13.05 -6.77
N ASN A 300 -4.42 13.60 -6.92
CA ASN A 300 -5.44 13.53 -5.88
C ASN A 300 -6.01 12.10 -5.74
N ALA A 301 -6.31 11.44 -6.85
CA ALA A 301 -6.87 10.09 -6.88
C ALA A 301 -5.92 9.06 -6.27
N THR A 302 -4.64 9.11 -6.64
CA THR A 302 -3.62 8.17 -6.15
C THR A 302 -3.26 8.42 -4.70
N ALA A 303 -3.18 9.69 -4.26
CA ALA A 303 -3.01 10.03 -2.85
C ALA A 303 -4.18 9.51 -2.00
N GLU A 304 -5.43 9.70 -2.44
CA GLU A 304 -6.59 9.16 -1.73
C GLU A 304 -6.57 7.64 -1.66
N TYR A 305 -6.26 6.96 -2.77
CA TYR A 305 -6.20 5.50 -2.80
C TYR A 305 -5.18 4.96 -1.80
N SER A 306 -4.00 5.59 -1.77
CA SER A 306 -2.93 5.28 -0.83
C SER A 306 -3.32 5.55 0.62
N PHE A 307 -4.02 6.66 0.87
CA PHE A 307 -4.54 7.01 2.19
C PHE A 307 -5.58 6.01 2.66
N VAL A 308 -6.59 5.68 1.85
CA VAL A 308 -7.66 4.73 2.24
C VAL A 308 -7.07 3.36 2.55
N ALA A 309 -6.12 2.89 1.74
CA ALA A 309 -5.37 1.65 1.99
C ALA A 309 -4.62 1.71 3.33
N SER A 310 -3.96 2.84 3.60
CA SER A 310 -3.18 3.03 4.81
C SER A 310 -4.08 3.22 6.04
N PHE A 311 -5.21 3.89 5.98
CA PHE A 311 -5.97 4.21 7.19
C PHE A 311 -6.98 3.12 7.55
N PHE A 312 -7.76 2.64 6.57
CA PHE A 312 -8.90 1.74 6.84
C PHE A 312 -8.53 0.25 6.82
N PHE A 313 -7.42 -0.11 6.18
CA PHE A 313 -6.91 -1.48 6.11
C PHE A 313 -5.71 -1.69 7.05
N ALA A 314 -5.74 -1.11 8.25
CA ALA A 314 -4.66 -1.32 9.21
C ALA A 314 -4.51 -2.81 9.63
N GLY A 315 -3.26 -3.24 9.85
CA GLY A 315 -2.91 -4.59 10.26
C GLY A 315 -3.32 -4.95 11.71
N PRO A 316 -3.17 -6.22 12.12
CA PRO A 316 -3.38 -6.65 13.50
C PRO A 316 -2.38 -5.97 14.47
N LEU A 317 -2.71 -5.92 15.76
CA LEU A 317 -1.84 -5.31 16.78
C LEU A 317 -0.41 -5.88 16.71
N GLY A 318 0.59 -4.99 16.63
CA GLY A 318 1.99 -5.36 16.80
C GLY A 318 2.30 -5.93 18.20
N PRO A 319 3.40 -6.69 18.34
CA PRO A 319 3.82 -7.28 19.62
C PRO A 319 4.24 -6.22 20.66
N SER A 320 4.33 -6.66 21.92
CA SER A 320 4.55 -5.79 23.09
C SER A 320 5.97 -5.22 23.18
N PRO A 321 6.15 -3.90 23.41
CA PRO A 321 7.47 -3.35 23.76
C PRO A 321 7.98 -3.83 25.13
N PHE A 322 7.11 -4.33 26.01
CA PHE A 322 7.49 -4.84 27.33
C PHE A 322 7.88 -6.34 27.36
N ALA A 323 7.84 -7.04 26.22
CA ALA A 323 8.21 -8.45 26.17
C ALA A 323 9.73 -8.67 25.98
N GLU A 324 10.48 -7.65 25.52
CA GLU A 324 11.87 -7.82 25.10
C GLU A 324 12.92 -7.64 26.22
N GLU A 325 12.55 -7.16 27.41
CA GLU A 325 13.52 -6.91 28.49
C GLU A 325 13.83 -8.11 29.41
N GLN A 326 13.32 -9.33 29.14
CA GLN A 326 13.50 -10.49 30.03
C GLN A 326 14.13 -11.75 29.42
N GLU A 327 14.68 -11.72 28.21
CA GLU A 327 15.49 -12.84 27.72
C GLU A 327 16.95 -12.70 28.13
N ILE A 328 17.28 -13.36 29.24
CA ILE A 328 18.66 -13.63 29.67
C ILE A 328 19.32 -14.50 28.61
N VAL A 329 20.30 -13.93 27.91
CA VAL A 329 21.11 -14.58 26.87
C VAL A 329 21.92 -15.73 27.48
N THR A 330 21.60 -16.97 27.08
CA THR A 330 22.52 -18.12 27.14
C THR A 330 22.92 -18.49 25.71
N PRO A 331 24.22 -18.54 25.35
CA PRO A 331 24.63 -18.85 24.00
C PRO A 331 24.73 -20.37 23.81
N GLU A 332 23.89 -20.94 22.94
CA GLU A 332 24.21 -22.19 22.23
C GLU A 332 24.35 -21.91 20.73
N PRO A 333 25.24 -22.64 20.02
CA PRO A 333 25.44 -22.46 18.60
C PRO A 333 24.45 -23.35 17.83
N HIS A 334 23.72 -22.80 16.86
CA HIS A 334 23.71 -23.30 15.48
C HIS A 334 22.75 -22.53 14.58
N ASP A 335 23.17 -22.47 13.32
CA ASP A 335 22.51 -21.96 12.14
C ASP A 335 21.01 -22.27 12.04
N LEU A 336 20.25 -21.24 11.67
CA LEU A 336 19.45 -21.18 10.44
C LEU A 336 18.90 -19.76 10.32
N ARG A 337 19.24 -19.08 9.22
CA ARG A 337 18.71 -17.76 8.87
C ARG A 337 17.18 -17.80 8.80
N THR A 338 16.51 -17.40 9.88
CA THR A 338 15.19 -16.78 9.83
C THR A 338 15.39 -15.27 9.82
N PRO A 339 14.66 -14.49 9.00
CA PRO A 339 14.73 -13.04 9.10
C PRO A 339 14.07 -12.63 10.41
N VAL A 340 14.88 -12.26 11.39
CA VAL A 340 14.43 -11.55 12.59
C VAL A 340 13.78 -10.24 12.12
N PRO A 341 12.50 -9.96 12.44
CA PRO A 341 11.91 -8.66 12.16
C PRO A 341 12.67 -7.61 12.97
N ASN A 342 13.28 -6.66 12.27
CA ASN A 342 14.02 -5.56 12.88
C ASN A 342 13.05 -4.71 13.74
N PRO A 343 13.32 -4.45 15.03
CA PRO A 343 12.38 -3.81 15.97
C PRO A 343 12.18 -2.28 15.76
N GLY A 344 12.47 -1.77 14.57
CA GLY A 344 12.32 -0.35 14.20
C GLY A 344 11.46 -0.09 12.96
N VAL A 345 10.88 -1.13 12.33
CA VAL A 345 10.09 -0.94 11.10
C VAL A 345 8.66 -0.57 11.48
N GLY A 346 8.30 0.71 11.35
CA GLY A 346 6.92 1.16 11.44
C GLY A 346 6.01 0.36 10.49
N GLU A 347 4.72 0.21 10.84
CA GLU A 347 3.77 -0.50 9.98
C GLU A 347 3.84 0.00 8.53
N PRO A 348 3.79 -0.88 7.51
CA PRO A 348 3.87 -0.47 6.11
C PRO A 348 2.76 0.53 5.78
N GLN A 349 3.15 1.63 5.14
CA GLN A 349 2.28 2.73 4.70
C GLN A 349 2.40 2.93 3.19
N GLY A 350 1.36 3.51 2.60
CA GLY A 350 1.32 3.87 1.19
C GLY A 350 1.58 2.68 0.26
N LEU A 351 2.60 2.79 -0.60
CA LEU A 351 2.95 1.77 -1.59
C LEU A 351 3.32 0.43 -0.95
N ASP A 352 4.02 0.45 0.19
CA ASP A 352 4.40 -0.77 0.90
C ASP A 352 3.16 -1.49 1.45
N ARG A 353 2.14 -0.74 1.90
CA ARG A 353 0.86 -1.34 2.31
C ARG A 353 0.13 -1.94 1.12
N LEU A 354 0.08 -1.23 0.00
CA LEU A 354 -0.59 -1.72 -1.21
C LEU A 354 0.05 -3.02 -1.69
N ALA A 355 1.38 -3.15 -1.66
CA ALA A 355 2.10 -4.33 -2.11
C ALA A 355 1.71 -5.62 -1.34
N ILE A 356 1.43 -5.52 -0.04
CA ILE A 356 1.12 -6.67 0.82
C ILE A 356 -0.38 -7.02 0.92
N MET A 357 -1.27 -6.19 0.34
CA MET A 357 -2.71 -6.43 0.41
C MET A 357 -3.13 -7.61 -0.48
N ASP A 358 -4.03 -8.44 0.05
CA ASP A 358 -4.61 -9.56 -0.69
C ASP A 358 -5.64 -9.09 -1.73
N LYS A 359 -6.12 -10.03 -2.56
CA LYS A 359 -7.07 -9.72 -3.64
C LYS A 359 -8.43 -9.24 -3.12
N ALA A 360 -8.89 -9.73 -1.97
CA ALA A 360 -10.17 -9.35 -1.39
C ALA A 360 -10.09 -7.93 -0.82
N GLU A 361 -9.05 -7.62 -0.05
CA GLU A 361 -8.76 -6.28 0.47
C GLU A 361 -8.62 -5.26 -0.66
N ARG A 362 -7.92 -5.60 -1.75
CA ARG A 362 -7.80 -4.71 -2.93
C ARG A 362 -9.14 -4.46 -3.62
N THR A 363 -10.04 -5.44 -3.62
CA THR A 363 -11.38 -5.31 -4.20
C THR A 363 -12.24 -4.38 -3.34
N GLU A 364 -12.21 -4.55 -2.03
CA GLU A 364 -12.90 -3.67 -1.08
C GLU A 364 -12.37 -2.24 -1.14
N LEU A 365 -11.05 -2.07 -1.11
CA LEU A 365 -10.37 -0.78 -1.27
C LEU A 365 -10.84 -0.06 -2.54
N SER A 366 -10.89 -0.79 -3.66
CA SER A 366 -11.37 -0.26 -4.93
C SER A 366 -12.83 0.18 -4.85
N ALA A 367 -13.68 -0.55 -4.14
CA ALA A 367 -15.08 -0.18 -3.94
C ALA A 367 -15.24 1.07 -3.05
N LEU A 368 -14.49 1.17 -1.95
CA LEU A 368 -14.50 2.35 -1.09
C LEU A 368 -13.99 3.59 -1.83
N TRP A 369 -12.90 3.45 -2.57
CA TRP A 369 -12.33 4.54 -3.35
C TRP A 369 -13.28 5.03 -4.45
N LYS A 370 -13.97 4.13 -5.16
CA LYS A 370 -14.98 4.50 -6.16
C LYS A 370 -16.13 5.31 -5.56
N LYS A 371 -16.60 4.96 -4.34
CA LYS A 371 -17.60 5.78 -3.63
C LYS A 371 -17.13 7.22 -3.42
N ILE A 372 -15.83 7.46 -3.32
CA ILE A 372 -15.25 8.81 -3.19
C ILE A 372 -15.11 9.48 -4.57
N PHE A 373 -14.48 8.80 -5.54
CA PHE A 373 -14.01 9.43 -6.77
C PHE A 373 -14.93 9.34 -7.98
N ASP A 374 -15.93 8.46 -8.01
CA ASP A 374 -16.83 8.28 -9.17
C ASP A 374 -17.41 9.61 -9.71
N PRO A 375 -17.86 10.57 -8.87
CA PRO A 375 -18.32 11.87 -9.38
C PRO A 375 -17.24 12.63 -10.15
N ALA A 376 -16.02 12.70 -9.60
CA ALA A 376 -14.91 13.41 -10.23
C ALA A 376 -14.48 12.73 -11.55
N LEU A 377 -14.51 11.39 -11.59
CA LEU A 377 -14.26 10.63 -12.81
C LEU A 377 -15.32 10.91 -13.88
N GLU A 378 -16.60 10.97 -13.51
CA GLU A 378 -17.68 11.25 -14.45
C GLU A 378 -17.63 12.69 -14.99
N TYR A 379 -17.31 13.68 -14.15
CA TYR A 379 -17.06 15.06 -14.61
C TYR A 379 -15.86 15.12 -15.56
N THR A 380 -14.79 14.39 -15.28
CA THR A 380 -13.59 14.35 -16.13
C THR A 380 -13.90 13.72 -17.49
N LYS A 381 -14.63 12.60 -17.50
CA LYS A 381 -15.10 11.94 -18.73
C LYS A 381 -16.03 12.83 -19.54
N THR A 382 -16.98 13.50 -18.88
CA THR A 382 -17.89 14.45 -19.55
C THR A 382 -17.12 15.61 -20.17
N PHE A 383 -16.12 16.13 -19.47
CA PHE A 383 -15.24 17.17 -20.00
C PHE A 383 -14.46 16.69 -21.23
N LEU A 384 -13.84 15.50 -21.15
CA LEU A 384 -13.14 14.90 -22.28
C LEU A 384 -14.06 14.73 -23.50
N ASN A 385 -15.27 14.19 -23.29
CA ASN A 385 -16.27 14.05 -24.35
C ASN A 385 -16.58 15.40 -25.01
N SER A 386 -16.69 16.48 -24.23
CA SER A 386 -16.90 17.82 -24.78
C SER A 386 -15.72 18.32 -25.60
N VAL A 387 -14.47 17.97 -25.23
CA VAL A 387 -13.25 18.32 -25.97
C VAL A 387 -13.20 17.61 -27.32
N ILE A 388 -13.54 16.32 -27.36
CA ILE A 388 -13.48 15.52 -28.59
C ILE A 388 -14.69 15.73 -29.52
N GLU A 389 -15.82 16.22 -29.00
CA GLU A 389 -17.02 16.52 -29.79
C GLU A 389 -16.73 17.61 -30.84
N SER A 390 -16.03 18.67 -30.45
CA SER A 390 -15.41 19.60 -31.39
C SER A 390 -14.10 19.00 -31.87
N LEU A 391 -14.15 18.22 -32.97
CA LEU A 391 -12.99 17.52 -33.55
C LEU A 391 -11.70 18.36 -33.42
N PRO A 392 -10.72 17.96 -32.59
CA PRO A 392 -9.45 18.66 -32.46
C PRO A 392 -8.54 18.39 -33.66
N PRO A 393 -7.53 19.24 -33.92
CA PRO A 393 -6.49 18.95 -34.90
C PRO A 393 -5.71 17.67 -34.56
N ALA A 394 -5.14 17.01 -35.57
CA ALA A 394 -4.52 15.69 -35.44
C ALA A 394 -3.35 15.63 -34.45
N ALA A 395 -2.45 16.64 -34.47
CA ALA A 395 -1.28 16.67 -33.59
C ALA A 395 -1.66 16.85 -32.11
N PRO A 396 -2.45 17.88 -31.70
CA PRO A 396 -3.00 17.99 -30.35
C PRO A 396 -3.70 16.71 -29.87
N LEU A 397 -4.47 16.06 -30.74
CA LEU A 397 -5.17 14.82 -30.40
C LEU A 397 -4.22 13.66 -30.12
N LEU A 398 -3.16 13.49 -30.92
CA LEU A 398 -2.14 12.49 -30.63
C LEU A 398 -1.35 12.84 -29.36
N THR A 399 -1.06 14.13 -29.11
CA THR A 399 -0.46 14.60 -27.85
C THR A 399 -1.31 14.19 -26.64
N MET A 400 -2.63 14.35 -26.72
CA MET A 400 -3.57 13.92 -25.68
C MET A 400 -3.60 12.39 -25.51
N VAL A 401 -3.49 11.62 -26.60
CA VAL A 401 -3.35 10.16 -26.53
C VAL A 401 -2.08 9.77 -25.78
N ARG A 402 -0.93 10.36 -26.11
CA ARG A 402 0.36 10.08 -25.45
C ARG A 402 0.39 10.48 -23.99
N LEU A 403 -0.18 11.64 -23.68
CA LEU A 403 -0.39 12.04 -22.30
C LEU A 403 -1.18 10.97 -21.53
N THR A 404 -2.23 10.41 -22.13
CA THR A 404 -3.03 9.36 -21.47
C THR A 404 -2.21 8.09 -21.22
N GLU A 405 -1.30 7.74 -22.13
CA GLU A 405 -0.37 6.62 -21.95
C GLU A 405 0.62 6.88 -20.81
N ALA A 406 1.26 8.05 -20.82
CA ALA A 406 2.19 8.45 -19.77
C ALA A 406 1.52 8.48 -18.39
N VAL A 407 0.31 9.04 -18.30
CA VAL A 407 -0.51 9.03 -17.08
C VAL A 407 -0.88 7.61 -16.66
N THR A 408 -1.27 6.74 -17.59
CA THR A 408 -1.60 5.34 -17.28
C THR A 408 -0.38 4.62 -16.67
N THR A 409 0.81 4.79 -17.25
CA THR A 409 2.05 4.20 -16.73
C THR A 409 2.39 4.72 -15.33
N GLU A 410 2.18 6.00 -15.06
CA GLU A 410 2.39 6.57 -13.72
C GLU A 410 1.39 6.05 -12.70
N VAL A 411 0.12 5.92 -13.07
CA VAL A 411 -0.92 5.34 -12.22
C VAL A 411 -0.63 3.88 -11.89
N GLN A 412 -0.08 3.11 -12.85
CA GLN A 412 0.40 1.75 -12.63
C GLN A 412 1.54 1.70 -11.60
N LYS A 413 2.54 2.59 -11.70
CA LYS A 413 3.61 2.70 -10.70
C LYS A 413 3.06 3.01 -9.29
N ARG A 414 2.04 3.85 -9.22
CA ARG A 414 1.34 4.20 -7.97
C ARG A 414 0.34 3.15 -7.50
N GLN A 415 0.19 2.03 -8.22
CA GLN A 415 -0.66 0.87 -7.91
C GLN A 415 -2.15 1.19 -7.73
N CYS A 416 -2.69 2.21 -8.42
CA CYS A 416 -4.12 2.56 -8.33
C CYS A 416 -4.93 1.94 -9.48
N SER A 417 -5.31 0.67 -9.33
CA SER A 417 -6.00 -0.11 -10.37
C SER A 417 -7.34 0.48 -10.88
N PRO A 418 -8.22 1.05 -10.03
CA PRO A 418 -9.45 1.67 -10.51
C PRO A 418 -9.21 2.85 -11.46
N LEU A 419 -8.20 3.67 -11.16
CA LEU A 419 -7.83 4.83 -11.97
C LEU A 419 -7.10 4.42 -13.25
N GLU A 420 -6.30 3.35 -13.22
CA GLU A 420 -5.69 2.76 -14.41
C GLU A 420 -6.77 2.35 -15.42
N THR A 421 -7.80 1.66 -14.94
CA THR A 421 -8.95 1.24 -15.77
C THR A 421 -9.67 2.45 -16.39
N PHE A 422 -9.79 3.53 -15.62
CA PHE A 422 -10.39 4.78 -16.10
C PHE A 422 -9.56 5.40 -17.24
N PHE A 423 -8.25 5.61 -17.06
CA PHE A 423 -7.40 6.19 -18.11
C PHE A 423 -7.26 5.29 -19.33
N PHE A 424 -7.23 3.97 -19.14
CA PHE A 424 -7.31 3.03 -20.26
C PHE A 424 -8.58 3.25 -21.10
N THR A 425 -9.73 3.45 -20.44
CA THR A 425 -11.00 3.75 -21.11
C THR A 425 -10.94 5.09 -21.85
N MET A 426 -10.39 6.14 -21.24
CA MET A 426 -10.23 7.46 -21.90
C MET A 426 -9.36 7.34 -23.16
N ARG A 427 -8.28 6.55 -23.10
CA ARG A 427 -7.42 6.28 -24.27
C ARG A 427 -8.18 5.58 -25.39
N LEU A 428 -9.01 4.59 -25.07
CA LEU A 428 -9.85 3.91 -26.07
C LEU A 428 -10.85 4.84 -26.74
N GLN A 429 -11.26 5.95 -26.10
CA GLN A 429 -12.13 6.95 -26.71
C GLN A 429 -11.38 7.91 -27.64
N LEU A 430 -10.12 8.23 -27.34
CA LEU A 430 -9.31 9.18 -28.13
C LEU A 430 -8.86 8.59 -29.48
N TRP A 431 -8.45 7.32 -29.51
CA TRP A 431 -7.91 6.68 -30.72
C TRP A 431 -8.87 6.67 -31.93
N PRO A 432 -10.15 6.30 -31.80
CA PRO A 432 -11.10 6.37 -32.91
C PRO A 432 -11.29 7.79 -33.45
N VAL A 433 -11.27 8.80 -32.58
CA VAL A 433 -11.37 10.21 -32.99
C VAL A 433 -10.15 10.61 -33.80
N PHE A 434 -8.95 10.17 -33.40
CA PHE A 434 -7.72 10.41 -34.16
C PHE A 434 -7.78 9.76 -35.54
N GLN A 435 -8.21 8.51 -35.62
CA GLN A 435 -8.36 7.80 -36.89
C GLN A 435 -9.37 8.49 -37.81
N LYS A 436 -10.47 9.03 -37.26
CA LYS A 436 -11.46 9.81 -38.01
C LYS A 436 -10.85 11.08 -38.60
N VAL A 437 -10.11 11.84 -37.79
CA VAL A 437 -9.43 13.07 -38.21
C VAL A 437 -8.44 12.81 -39.36
N VAL A 438 -7.60 11.78 -39.23
CA VAL A 438 -6.63 11.46 -40.29
C VAL A 438 -7.30 10.91 -41.56
N SER A 439 -8.40 10.18 -41.40
CA SER A 439 -9.19 9.73 -42.56
C SER A 439 -9.84 10.89 -43.31
N GLU A 440 -10.34 11.90 -42.60
CA GLU A 440 -10.89 13.12 -43.22
C GLU A 440 -9.81 13.92 -43.98
N HIS A 441 -8.57 13.96 -43.46
CA HIS A 441 -7.43 14.51 -44.22
C HIS A 441 -7.20 13.71 -45.52
N CYS A 442 -7.17 12.38 -45.46
CA CYS A 442 -7.01 11.53 -46.65
C CYS A 442 -8.15 11.76 -47.67
N ASP A 443 -9.39 11.78 -47.20
CA ASP A 443 -10.58 11.92 -48.05
C ASP A 443 -10.64 13.29 -48.72
N SER A 444 -10.16 14.35 -48.06
CA SER A 444 -10.04 15.68 -48.66
C SER A 444 -9.04 15.73 -49.81
N LEU A 445 -7.88 15.08 -49.65
CA LEU A 445 -6.87 14.96 -50.72
C LEU A 445 -7.40 14.10 -51.86
N LYS A 446 -8.10 13.01 -51.53
CA LYS A 446 -8.72 12.11 -52.49
C LYS A 446 -9.78 12.84 -53.35
N LYS A 447 -10.63 13.67 -52.74
CA LYS A 447 -11.61 14.51 -53.46
C LYS A 447 -10.93 15.45 -54.47
N LEU A 448 -9.75 15.98 -54.14
CA LEU A 448 -8.96 16.82 -55.06
C LEU A 448 -8.22 15.99 -56.13
N SER A 449 -7.85 14.75 -55.83
CA SER A 449 -7.05 13.88 -56.70
C SER A 449 -7.89 13.06 -57.70
N GLU A 450 -9.15 12.73 -57.39
CA GLU A 450 -10.03 11.87 -58.22
C GLU A 450 -10.78 12.61 -59.33
N ARG A 451 -10.82 12.02 -60.53
CA ARG A 451 -11.56 12.59 -61.66
C ARG A 451 -13.06 12.45 -61.39
N PRO A 452 -13.88 13.48 -61.64
CA PRO A 452 -15.31 13.34 -61.49
C PRO A 452 -15.86 12.29 -62.48
N SER A 453 -16.40 11.19 -61.97
CA SER A 453 -16.95 10.08 -62.78
C SER A 453 -18.37 10.33 -63.29
N GLY A 454 -18.80 11.60 -63.45
CA GLY A 454 -20.16 11.95 -63.84
C GLY A 454 -20.22 13.12 -64.81
N TYR A 455 -21.11 13.03 -65.81
CA TYR A 455 -21.30 14.01 -66.89
C TYR A 455 -21.62 15.45 -66.43
N PHE A 456 -22.02 15.65 -65.17
CA PHE A 456 -22.38 16.97 -64.60
C PHE A 456 -21.43 17.49 -63.51
N SER A 457 -20.34 16.78 -63.20
CA SER A 457 -19.44 17.17 -62.11
C SER A 457 -18.20 17.90 -62.64
N LYS A 458 -18.07 19.19 -62.28
CA LYS A 458 -16.87 20.00 -62.59
C LYS A 458 -15.71 19.49 -61.73
N ALA A 459 -14.58 19.19 -62.36
CA ALA A 459 -13.37 18.81 -61.63
C ALA A 459 -12.93 19.97 -60.71
N PRO A 460 -12.54 19.70 -59.45
CA PRO A 460 -12.00 20.74 -58.58
C PRO A 460 -10.74 21.34 -59.22
N VAL A 461 -10.73 22.67 -59.36
CA VAL A 461 -9.58 23.42 -59.88
C VAL A 461 -8.52 23.46 -58.79
N THR A 462 -7.32 22.96 -59.10
CA THR A 462 -6.17 22.99 -58.20
C THR A 462 -5.26 24.13 -58.63
N THR A 463 -5.07 25.14 -57.77
CA THR A 463 -4.12 26.23 -58.01
C THR A 463 -2.75 25.86 -57.46
N ASP A 464 -1.69 26.44 -58.02
CA ASP A 464 -0.32 26.25 -57.52
C ASP A 464 -0.20 26.56 -56.03
N ALA A 465 -0.77 27.69 -55.59
CA ALA A 465 -0.74 28.12 -54.19
C ALA A 465 -1.40 27.09 -53.26
N LEU A 466 -2.53 26.50 -53.67
CA LEU A 466 -3.22 25.47 -52.90
C LEU A 466 -2.37 24.20 -52.74
N VAL A 467 -1.75 23.72 -53.82
CA VAL A 467 -0.91 22.51 -53.78
C VAL A 467 0.32 22.74 -52.90
N MET A 468 0.93 23.93 -52.98
CA MET A 468 2.06 24.28 -52.11
C MET A 468 1.68 24.35 -50.64
N ASN A 469 0.50 24.88 -50.31
CA ASN A 469 0.02 24.91 -48.92
C ASN A 469 -0.24 23.49 -48.39
N ILE A 470 -0.91 22.65 -49.18
CA ILE A 470 -1.13 21.24 -48.83
C ILE A 470 0.19 20.52 -48.54
N CYS A 471 1.23 20.76 -49.35
CA CYS A 471 2.56 20.19 -49.11
C CYS A 471 3.15 20.64 -47.77
N LYS A 472 3.06 21.94 -47.44
CA LYS A 472 3.57 22.46 -46.16
C LYS A 472 2.78 21.91 -44.96
N CYS A 473 1.46 21.84 -45.04
CA CYS A 473 0.62 21.25 -44.00
C CYS A 473 0.92 19.76 -43.81
N TYR A 474 1.15 19.03 -44.91
CA TYR A 474 1.57 17.63 -44.87
C TYR A 474 2.90 17.46 -44.14
N ILE A 475 3.89 18.30 -44.43
CA ILE A 475 5.19 18.30 -43.75
C ILE A 475 5.00 18.51 -42.24
N SER A 476 4.27 19.55 -41.83
CA SER A 476 4.03 19.85 -40.41
C SER A 476 3.33 18.70 -39.69
N LEU A 477 2.28 18.14 -40.31
CA LEU A 477 1.55 17.01 -39.77
C LEU A 477 2.43 15.77 -39.65
N PHE A 478 3.18 15.44 -40.70
CA PHE A 478 4.11 14.31 -40.69
C PHE A 478 5.14 14.45 -39.57
N GLN A 479 5.79 15.60 -39.48
CA GLN A 479 6.80 15.86 -38.46
C GLN A 479 6.22 15.77 -37.04
N SER A 480 5.07 16.40 -36.80
CA SER A 480 4.41 16.36 -35.48
C SER A 480 4.04 14.93 -35.07
N LEU A 481 3.50 14.13 -36.00
CA LEU A 481 3.10 12.74 -35.71
C LEU A 481 4.31 11.84 -35.45
N VAL A 482 5.40 11.99 -36.20
CA VAL A 482 6.63 11.20 -35.99
C VAL A 482 7.36 11.62 -34.71
N LEU A 483 7.33 12.91 -34.32
CA LEU A 483 7.90 13.34 -33.04
C LEU A 483 7.13 12.77 -31.83
N LEU A 484 5.84 12.46 -32.01
CA LEU A 484 4.97 11.85 -31.02
C LEU A 484 4.97 10.32 -31.05
N THR A 485 5.75 9.67 -31.93
CA THR A 485 5.92 8.21 -31.93
C THR A 485 7.05 7.83 -30.98
N GLU A 486 6.79 6.92 -30.03
CA GLU A 486 7.81 6.43 -29.09
C GLU A 486 8.47 5.14 -29.58
N GLN A 487 7.75 4.34 -30.35
CA GLN A 487 8.22 3.08 -30.91
C GLN A 487 8.34 3.17 -32.43
N SER A 488 9.36 2.49 -32.99
CA SER A 488 9.59 2.46 -34.43
C SER A 488 8.51 1.69 -35.21
N GLU A 489 7.66 0.91 -34.54
CA GLU A 489 6.67 0.00 -35.14
C GLU A 489 5.21 0.33 -34.79
N GLU A 490 4.86 1.61 -34.77
CA GLU A 490 3.47 2.03 -34.57
C GLU A 490 2.65 1.93 -35.86
N THR A 491 2.28 0.70 -36.21
CA THR A 491 1.58 0.34 -37.46
C THR A 491 0.36 1.22 -37.77
N MET A 492 -0.43 1.62 -36.77
CA MET A 492 -1.60 2.47 -36.95
C MET A 492 -1.24 3.89 -37.43
N ILE A 493 -0.21 4.52 -36.85
CA ILE A 493 0.21 5.87 -37.22
C ILE A 493 0.87 5.85 -38.59
N PHE A 494 1.81 4.92 -38.79
CA PHE A 494 2.54 4.83 -40.06
C PHE A 494 1.68 4.39 -41.24
N SER A 495 0.67 3.54 -41.03
CA SER A 495 -0.32 3.21 -42.06
C SER A 495 -1.12 4.44 -42.50
N ASN A 496 -1.51 5.28 -41.55
CA ASN A 496 -2.23 6.53 -41.84
C ASN A 496 -1.34 7.57 -42.54
N LEU A 497 -0.08 7.72 -42.12
CA LEU A 497 0.91 8.57 -42.80
C LEU A 497 1.18 8.10 -44.23
N PHE A 498 1.32 6.80 -44.44
CA PHE A 498 1.49 6.20 -45.76
C PHE A 498 0.28 6.48 -46.66
N ARG A 499 -0.95 6.36 -46.15
CA ARG A 499 -2.17 6.72 -46.90
C ARG A 499 -2.14 8.19 -47.34
N LEU A 500 -1.75 9.10 -46.45
CA LEU A 500 -1.61 10.54 -46.78
C LEU A 500 -0.53 10.77 -47.85
N GLN A 501 0.63 10.12 -47.74
CA GLN A 501 1.70 10.18 -48.76
C GLN A 501 1.17 9.77 -50.14
N GLN A 502 0.43 8.65 -50.22
CA GLN A 502 -0.11 8.16 -51.49
C GLN A 502 -1.12 9.12 -52.11
N GLU A 503 -2.04 9.68 -51.31
CA GLU A 503 -3.01 10.66 -51.81
C GLU A 503 -2.37 11.98 -52.22
N LEU A 504 -1.34 12.45 -51.49
CA LEU A 504 -0.57 13.62 -51.87
C LEU A 504 0.17 13.42 -53.21
N ASN A 505 0.82 12.27 -53.38
CA ASN A 505 1.48 11.95 -54.65
C ASN A 505 0.48 11.89 -55.81
N LYS A 506 -0.71 11.31 -55.62
CA LYS A 506 -1.79 11.33 -56.64
C LYS A 506 -2.23 12.76 -56.99
N LEU A 507 -2.37 13.62 -55.99
CA LEU A 507 -2.73 15.03 -56.20
C LEU A 507 -1.69 15.76 -57.06
N VAL A 508 -0.39 15.60 -56.78
CA VAL A 508 0.69 16.24 -57.56
C VAL A 508 0.69 15.74 -59.01
N LEU A 509 0.48 14.44 -59.23
CA LEU A 509 0.41 13.86 -60.58
C LEU A 509 -0.80 14.40 -61.37
N ARG A 510 -1.96 14.53 -60.74
CA ARG A 510 -3.16 15.11 -61.36
C ARG A 510 -2.99 16.58 -61.67
N HIS A 511 -2.47 17.37 -60.73
CA HIS A 511 -2.28 18.82 -60.90
C HIS A 511 -1.37 19.13 -62.10
N THR A 512 -0.37 18.28 -62.34
CA THR A 512 0.58 18.43 -63.45
C THR A 512 0.15 17.67 -64.72
N GLU A 513 -1.01 17.00 -64.72
CA GLU A 513 -1.46 16.16 -65.84
C GLU A 513 -1.79 17.01 -67.09
N GLN A 514 -2.33 18.21 -66.89
CA GLN A 514 -2.76 19.11 -67.97
C GLN A 514 -1.59 19.79 -68.70
N ILE A 515 -0.36 19.69 -68.18
CA ILE A 515 0.83 20.27 -68.81
C ILE A 515 1.28 19.35 -69.95
N THR A 516 1.09 19.80 -71.20
CA THR A 516 1.43 19.02 -72.39
C THR A 516 2.93 18.89 -72.64
N ASP A 517 3.71 19.94 -72.32
CA ASP A 517 5.17 19.89 -72.46
C ASP A 517 5.78 18.98 -71.37
N PRO A 518 6.42 17.85 -71.74
CA PRO A 518 7.02 16.93 -70.77
C PRO A 518 8.11 17.59 -69.91
N VAL A 519 8.81 18.60 -70.43
CA VAL A 519 9.87 19.30 -69.68
C VAL A 519 9.26 20.25 -68.66
N ALA A 520 8.29 21.08 -69.05
CA ALA A 520 7.56 21.93 -68.13
C ALA A 520 6.84 21.12 -67.04
N LYS A 521 6.25 19.98 -67.40
CA LYS A 521 5.59 19.05 -66.47
C LYS A 521 6.58 18.51 -65.43
N ALA A 522 7.72 17.98 -65.87
CA ALA A 522 8.75 17.46 -64.99
C ALA A 522 9.37 18.56 -64.10
N THR A 523 9.55 19.77 -64.65
CA THR A 523 10.07 20.93 -63.88
C THR A 523 9.11 21.31 -62.75
N LYS A 524 7.80 21.35 -63.03
CA LYS A 524 6.79 21.63 -62.00
C LYS A 524 6.74 20.55 -60.92
N GLN A 525 6.76 19.28 -61.31
CA GLN A 525 6.84 18.16 -60.37
C GLN A 525 8.09 18.24 -59.48
N SER A 526 9.27 18.48 -60.08
CA SER A 526 10.53 18.65 -59.36
C SER A 526 10.44 19.77 -58.33
N SER A 527 9.87 20.93 -58.68
CA SER A 527 9.72 22.06 -57.74
C SER A 527 8.85 21.72 -56.52
N ILE A 528 7.79 20.92 -56.70
CA ILE A 528 6.92 20.51 -55.60
C ILE A 528 7.64 19.48 -54.71
N TYR A 529 8.30 18.49 -55.31
CA TYR A 529 9.05 17.48 -54.56
C TYR A 529 10.24 18.07 -53.80
N GLU A 530 10.94 19.06 -54.36
CA GLU A 530 12.00 19.79 -53.67
C GLU A 530 11.48 20.50 -52.41
N VAL A 531 10.28 21.09 -52.45
CA VAL A 531 9.70 21.72 -51.24
C VAL A 531 9.35 20.69 -50.18
N LEU A 532 8.81 19.53 -50.57
CA LEU A 532 8.56 18.42 -49.65
C LEU A 532 9.85 17.93 -49.00
N LEU A 533 10.90 17.68 -49.81
CA LEU A 533 12.22 17.25 -49.33
C LEU A 533 12.85 18.28 -48.39
N GLN A 534 12.89 19.56 -48.79
CA GLN A 534 13.44 20.63 -47.96
C GLN A 534 12.70 20.77 -46.64
N GLY A 535 11.36 20.66 -46.65
CA GLY A 535 10.55 20.71 -45.45
C GLY A 535 10.83 19.53 -44.52
N LEU A 536 10.85 18.32 -45.04
CA LEU A 536 11.13 17.09 -44.27
C LEU A 536 12.56 17.08 -43.69
N ILE A 537 13.56 17.52 -44.46
CA ILE A 537 14.97 17.60 -44.02
C ILE A 537 15.18 18.66 -42.94
N LYS A 538 14.51 19.81 -43.03
CA LYS A 538 14.60 20.88 -42.02
C LYS A 538 14.14 20.45 -40.62
N GLY A 539 13.34 19.39 -40.53
CA GLY A 539 13.04 18.71 -39.25
C GLY A 539 14.22 17.86 -38.79
N THR A 540 15.37 18.47 -38.53
CA THR A 540 16.68 17.86 -38.25
C THR A 540 16.70 16.80 -37.14
N HIS A 541 15.69 16.77 -36.27
CA HIS A 541 15.54 15.76 -35.21
C HIS A 541 14.94 14.42 -35.68
N LEU A 542 14.41 14.34 -36.90
CA LEU A 542 13.64 13.19 -37.40
C LEU A 542 14.43 12.26 -38.32
N THR A 543 15.60 12.67 -38.81
CA THR A 543 16.39 11.91 -39.80
C THR A 543 16.95 10.58 -39.25
N ALA A 544 16.96 10.41 -37.93
CA ALA A 544 17.33 9.15 -37.28
C ALA A 544 16.19 8.11 -37.29
N HIS A 545 14.93 8.53 -37.49
CA HIS A 545 13.79 7.61 -37.43
C HIS A 545 13.65 6.82 -38.75
N PRO A 546 13.61 5.48 -38.74
CA PRO A 546 13.56 4.66 -39.95
C PRO A 546 12.41 5.02 -40.90
N LYS A 547 11.22 5.30 -40.36
CA LYS A 547 10.06 5.71 -41.17
C LYS A 547 10.16 7.12 -41.77
N ALA A 548 10.93 8.01 -41.14
CA ALA A 548 11.22 9.31 -41.73
C ALA A 548 12.25 9.17 -42.87
N GLN A 549 13.18 8.21 -42.78
CA GLN A 549 14.08 7.86 -43.87
C GLN A 549 13.33 7.21 -45.04
N ASP A 550 12.41 6.29 -44.77
CA ASP A 550 11.53 5.70 -45.81
C ASP A 550 10.77 6.79 -46.58
N GLU A 551 10.21 7.78 -45.86
CA GLU A 551 9.51 8.93 -46.43
C GLU A 551 10.44 9.79 -47.29
N LEU A 552 11.63 10.11 -46.78
CA LEU A 552 12.64 10.90 -47.49
C LEU A 552 13.10 10.21 -48.79
N ASN A 553 13.35 8.90 -48.73
CA ASN A 553 13.76 8.08 -49.86
C ASN A 553 12.67 8.07 -50.95
N PHE A 554 11.40 7.94 -50.56
CA PHE A 554 10.27 7.98 -51.50
C PHE A 554 10.22 9.29 -52.29
N TRP A 555 10.28 10.44 -51.62
CA TRP A 555 10.26 11.74 -52.31
C TRP A 555 11.53 12.01 -53.10
N THR A 556 12.68 11.53 -52.63
CA THR A 556 13.97 11.64 -53.35
C THR A 556 13.91 10.89 -54.68
N GLU A 557 13.39 9.67 -54.68
CA GLU A 557 13.23 8.88 -55.91
C GLU A 557 12.29 9.58 -56.92
N LYS A 558 11.22 10.22 -56.45
CA LYS A 558 10.29 10.97 -57.30
C LYS A 558 10.94 12.20 -57.92
N GLU A 559 11.72 12.93 -57.13
CA GLU A 559 12.47 14.10 -57.57
C GLU A 559 13.53 13.72 -58.62
N GLU A 560 14.32 12.68 -58.35
CA GLU A 560 15.35 12.23 -59.29
C GLU A 560 14.75 11.81 -60.64
N ARG A 561 13.61 11.09 -60.61
CA ARG A 561 12.90 10.71 -61.84
C ARG A 561 12.46 11.93 -62.64
N ALA A 562 11.96 12.98 -61.98
CA ALA A 562 11.59 14.24 -62.64
C ALA A 562 12.83 14.93 -63.24
N ARG A 563 13.95 15.03 -62.51
CA ARG A 563 15.22 15.59 -63.01
C ARG A 563 15.78 14.85 -64.22
N ARG A 564 15.73 13.51 -64.21
CA ARG A 564 16.20 12.69 -65.35
C ARG A 564 15.47 13.04 -66.65
N ILE A 565 14.16 13.31 -66.59
CA ILE A 565 13.36 13.73 -67.76
C ILE A 565 13.82 15.10 -68.28
N ILE A 566 14.08 16.05 -67.37
CA ILE A 566 14.58 17.40 -67.73
C ILE A 566 15.95 17.31 -68.41
N ILE A 567 16.89 16.54 -67.85
CA ILE A 567 18.24 16.37 -68.38
C ILE A 567 18.22 15.65 -69.73
N ALA A 568 17.40 14.60 -69.87
CA ALA A 568 17.27 13.86 -71.13
C ALA A 568 16.73 14.74 -72.27
N ALA A 569 15.79 15.63 -71.98
CA ALA A 569 15.27 16.58 -72.96
C ALA A 569 16.30 17.67 -73.32
N GLY A 570 17.09 18.14 -72.35
CA GLY A 570 18.19 19.08 -72.57
C GLY A 570 19.26 18.52 -73.52
N LYS A 571 19.67 17.26 -73.31
CA LYS A 571 20.63 16.55 -74.20
C LYS A 571 20.09 16.36 -75.62
N ARG A 572 18.79 16.09 -75.78
CA ARG A 572 18.15 15.99 -77.12
C ARG A 572 18.10 17.33 -77.85
N ARG A 573 17.89 18.44 -77.14
CA ARG A 573 17.96 19.80 -77.75
C ARG A 573 19.39 20.18 -78.15
N GLN A 574 20.40 19.78 -77.38
CA GLN A 574 21.81 20.01 -77.71
C GLN A 574 22.33 19.16 -78.88
N HIS A 575 21.71 18.01 -79.17
CA HIS A 575 22.02 17.19 -80.34
C HIS A 575 21.21 17.54 -81.60
N ALA A 576 20.16 18.36 -81.47
CA ALA A 576 19.31 18.81 -82.58
C ALA A 576 19.61 20.26 -83.03
N SER A 577 20.43 20.98 -82.25
CA SER A 577 21.14 22.20 -82.65
C SER A 577 22.52 21.83 -83.16
#